data_AF-A0A8D0L0E5-F1
#
_entry.id   AF-A0A8D0L0E5-F1
#
_cell.length_a   1.000
_cell.length_b   1.000
_cell.length_c   1.000
_cell.angle_alpha   90.00
_cell.angle_beta   90.00
_cell.angle_gamma   90.00
#
_symmetry.space_group_name_H-M   'P 1'
#
loop_
_entity.id
_entity.type
_entity.pdbx_description
1 polymer ?
#
loop_
_entity_poly.entity_id
_entity_poly.type
_entity_poly.pdbx_seq_one_letter_code
_entity_poly.pdbx_strand_id
1 'polypeptide(L)'
;MAGERRRRGGDGLRERPRERGNRRERAEPQRGAGRGWGRAAALAVAALALGLAAVEWDRWSAASRLVTPHPAPPALPPGSTGPLASPHLFWGTYRPHVYFGMKTRLMWLQQREGGGALRHTCEQSDGLSRYGWRMHDGESFGVQEIRDEGLVLKTEFVKRPGGEHGGDWSWRVTAAGGPTPLLSLFFYVATDEQGTLRPRLDNGTRLAAVTGTTEELGRFTLTFLPPTTESGEDPKYASYNYLEAPSPGLHRLTELVRGSLSNRFPWQGWGGPA
;
A
#
# COMPACT_ATOMS: atom_id res chain seq x y z
N MET A 1 -64.50 95.02 -3.85
CA MET A 1 -65.51 95.84 -4.54
C MET A 1 -65.05 96.04 -5.96
N ALA A 2 -65.78 95.46 -6.91
CA ALA A 2 -65.47 95.54 -8.33
C ALA A 2 -65.84 96.92 -8.87
N GLY A 3 -64.93 97.52 -9.63
CA GLY A 3 -65.13 98.71 -10.45
C GLY A 3 -64.57 98.42 -11.83
N GLU A 4 -65.45 98.48 -12.81
CA GLU A 4 -65.36 97.89 -14.14
C GLU A 4 -64.75 98.87 -15.16
N ARG A 5 -64.04 98.34 -16.17
CA ARG A 5 -64.15 98.61 -17.63
C ARG A 5 -62.89 99.02 -18.39
N ARG A 6 -62.66 98.19 -19.44
CA ARG A 6 -62.32 98.53 -20.87
C ARG A 6 -60.97 99.23 -21.13
N ARG A 7 -60.28 99.08 -22.26
CA ARG A 7 -60.32 98.23 -23.47
C ARG A 7 -58.98 98.50 -24.20
N ARG A 8 -58.49 97.49 -24.92
CA ARG A 8 -57.71 97.51 -26.19
C ARG A 8 -56.65 98.62 -26.44
N GLY A 9 -55.43 98.14 -26.68
CA GLY A 9 -54.81 98.19 -28.03
C GLY A 9 -53.74 99.25 -28.24
N GLY A 10 -52.57 98.82 -28.70
CA GLY A 10 -51.52 99.71 -29.21
C GLY A 10 -50.26 98.94 -29.58
N ASP A 11 -50.10 98.68 -30.88
CA ASP A 11 -48.86 98.23 -31.53
C ASP A 11 -47.80 99.35 -31.51
N GLY A 12 -46.53 98.99 -31.41
CA GLY A 12 -45.42 99.94 -31.52
C GLY A 12 -44.04 99.29 -31.52
N LEU A 13 -43.38 99.34 -32.68
CA LEU A 13 -42.06 98.81 -33.01
C LEU A 13 -40.88 99.67 -32.48
N ARG A 14 -39.68 99.04 -32.45
CA ARG A 14 -38.29 99.60 -32.33
C ARG A 14 -37.90 99.99 -30.90
N GLU A 15 -36.70 99.72 -30.38
CA GLU A 15 -35.34 99.65 -30.94
C GLU A 15 -34.41 98.90 -29.95
N ARG A 16 -33.28 98.35 -30.41
CA ARG A 16 -32.24 97.75 -29.54
C ARG A 16 -31.29 98.84 -29.03
N PRO A 17 -30.72 98.68 -27.82
CA PRO A 17 -29.26 98.54 -27.77
C PRO A 17 -28.74 97.52 -26.75
N ARG A 18 -27.47 97.14 -26.97
CA ARG A 18 -26.64 96.17 -26.25
C ARG A 18 -26.30 96.63 -24.84
N GLU A 19 -26.30 95.72 -23.86
CA GLU A 19 -25.18 95.60 -22.91
C GLU A 19 -25.15 94.26 -22.15
N ARG A 20 -23.94 93.90 -21.73
CA ARG A 20 -23.46 92.59 -21.26
C ARG A 20 -24.01 92.23 -19.86
N GLY A 21 -24.56 91.03 -19.74
CA GLY A 21 -24.81 90.34 -18.48
C GLY A 21 -24.22 88.93 -18.51
N ASN A 22 -23.25 88.70 -17.63
CA ASN A 22 -22.39 87.51 -17.54
C ASN A 22 -23.19 86.21 -17.34
N ARG A 23 -23.36 85.42 -18.41
CA ARG A 23 -23.99 84.08 -18.34
C ARG A 23 -22.94 83.09 -17.89
N ARG A 24 -23.07 82.58 -16.66
CA ARG A 24 -22.34 81.39 -16.18
C ARG A 24 -22.49 80.28 -17.23
N GLU A 25 -21.41 79.95 -17.92
CA GLU A 25 -21.32 78.74 -18.72
C GLU A 25 -21.42 77.56 -17.76
N ARG A 26 -22.59 76.90 -17.74
CA ARG A 26 -22.67 75.51 -17.32
C ARG A 26 -21.85 74.72 -18.32
N ALA A 27 -20.65 74.30 -17.93
CA ALA A 27 -19.94 73.25 -18.63
C ALA A 27 -20.84 72.00 -18.61
N GLU A 28 -21.37 71.63 -19.77
CA GLU A 28 -21.93 70.32 -20.01
C GLU A 28 -20.82 69.29 -19.76
N PRO A 29 -21.01 68.29 -18.88
CA PRO A 29 -20.03 67.24 -18.74
C PRO A 29 -20.03 66.46 -20.06
N GLN A 30 -18.90 66.48 -20.77
CA GLN A 30 -18.65 65.61 -21.91
C GLN A 30 -18.76 64.15 -21.45
N ARG A 31 -19.97 63.58 -21.55
CA ARG A 31 -20.22 62.15 -21.45
C ARG A 31 -19.72 61.49 -22.73
N GLY A 32 -18.40 61.36 -22.88
CA GLY A 32 -17.82 60.84 -24.13
C GLY A 32 -16.50 60.07 -24.04
N ALA A 33 -15.70 60.22 -22.99
CA ALA A 33 -14.33 59.67 -23.00
C ALA A 33 -14.09 58.47 -22.04
N GLY A 34 -14.85 58.33 -20.95
CA GLY A 34 -14.58 57.31 -19.91
C GLY A 34 -15.06 55.88 -20.23
N ARG A 35 -16.00 55.71 -21.18
CA ARG A 35 -16.63 54.40 -21.47
C ARG A 35 -15.75 53.52 -22.37
N GLY A 36 -14.93 54.12 -23.24
CA GLY A 36 -13.99 53.41 -24.11
C GLY A 36 -12.76 52.90 -23.36
N TRP A 37 -12.19 53.72 -22.48
CA TRP A 37 -11.04 53.34 -21.66
C TRP A 37 -11.39 52.25 -20.64
N GLY A 38 -12.56 52.32 -20.00
CA GLY A 38 -13.03 51.25 -19.11
C GLY A 38 -13.24 49.92 -19.84
N ARG A 39 -13.73 49.94 -21.08
CA ARG A 39 -13.86 48.74 -21.93
C ARG A 39 -12.50 48.19 -22.36
N ALA A 40 -11.58 49.06 -22.76
CA ALA A 40 -10.22 48.66 -23.14
C ALA A 40 -9.44 48.06 -21.97
N ALA A 41 -9.55 48.65 -20.77
CA ALA A 41 -8.95 48.12 -19.56
C ALA A 41 -9.54 46.76 -19.15
N ALA A 42 -10.87 46.60 -19.25
CA ALA A 42 -11.53 45.31 -18.97
C ALA A 42 -11.08 44.21 -19.95
N LEU A 43 -10.91 44.54 -21.23
CA LEU A 43 -10.38 43.61 -22.23
C LEU A 43 -8.92 43.22 -21.95
N ALA A 44 -8.08 44.16 -21.52
CA ALA A 44 -6.69 43.89 -21.16
C ALA A 44 -6.57 42.95 -19.94
N VAL A 45 -7.39 43.15 -18.91
CA VAL A 45 -7.44 42.27 -17.73
C VAL A 45 -7.94 40.87 -18.10
N ALA A 46 -8.97 40.78 -18.94
CA ALA A 46 -9.47 39.49 -19.42
C ALA A 46 -8.42 38.74 -20.25
N ALA A 47 -7.66 39.42 -21.11
CA ALA A 47 -6.57 38.83 -21.87
C ALA A 47 -5.44 38.31 -20.97
N LEU A 48 -5.06 39.08 -19.92
CA LEU A 48 -4.07 38.64 -18.93
C LEU A 48 -4.54 37.41 -18.16
N ALA A 49 -5.81 37.39 -17.72
CA ALA A 49 -6.39 36.25 -17.01
C ALA A 49 -6.42 34.99 -17.88
N LEU A 50 -6.77 35.12 -19.17
CA LEU A 50 -6.73 34.01 -20.13
C LEU A 50 -5.30 33.52 -20.38
N GLY A 51 -4.32 34.42 -20.47
CA GLY A 51 -2.91 34.05 -20.60
C GLY A 51 -2.39 33.27 -19.39
N LEU A 52 -2.70 33.73 -18.17
CA LEU A 52 -2.35 33.02 -16.94
C LEU A 52 -3.05 31.67 -16.83
N ALA A 53 -4.35 31.60 -17.19
CA ALA A 53 -5.09 30.34 -17.21
C ALA A 53 -4.50 29.35 -18.23
N ALA A 54 -4.05 29.82 -19.39
CA ALA A 54 -3.40 28.96 -20.40
C ALA A 54 -2.05 28.43 -19.90
N VAL A 55 -1.23 29.27 -19.24
CA VAL A 55 0.02 28.83 -18.61
C VAL A 55 -0.25 27.81 -17.51
N GLU A 56 -1.23 28.06 -16.65
CA GLU A 56 -1.56 27.12 -15.57
C GLU A 56 -2.16 25.82 -16.11
N TRP A 57 -2.96 25.89 -17.18
CA TRP A 57 -3.46 24.71 -17.88
C TRP A 57 -2.34 23.90 -18.53
N ASP A 58 -1.36 24.56 -19.17
CA ASP A 58 -0.22 23.88 -19.77
C ASP A 58 0.60 23.15 -18.69
N ARG A 59 0.91 23.84 -17.60
CA ARG A 59 1.59 23.27 -16.42
C ARG A 59 0.81 22.12 -15.81
N TRP A 60 -0.50 22.27 -15.63
CA TRP A 60 -1.37 21.21 -15.14
C TRP A 60 -1.38 20.02 -16.10
N SER A 61 -1.54 20.25 -17.40
CA SER A 61 -1.56 19.18 -18.40
C SER A 61 -0.24 18.42 -18.49
N ALA A 62 0.89 19.11 -18.32
CA ALA A 62 2.21 18.51 -18.27
C ALA A 62 2.36 17.67 -16.99
N ALA A 63 1.95 18.20 -15.84
CA ALA A 63 1.96 17.48 -14.57
C ALA A 63 1.03 16.26 -14.58
N SER A 64 -0.17 16.38 -15.16
CA SER A 64 -1.13 15.29 -15.30
C SER A 64 -0.56 14.15 -16.15
N ARG A 65 0.17 14.45 -17.24
CA ARG A 65 0.83 13.43 -18.06
C ARG A 65 1.92 12.65 -17.32
N LEU A 66 2.54 13.24 -16.29
CA LEU A 66 3.57 12.57 -15.48
C LEU A 66 2.98 11.56 -14.49
N VAL A 67 1.74 11.76 -14.04
CA VAL A 67 1.08 10.90 -13.04
C VAL A 67 -0.02 10.01 -13.63
N THR A 68 -0.35 10.19 -14.91
CA THR A 68 -1.35 9.37 -15.60
C THR A 68 -0.68 8.20 -16.32
N PRO A 69 -1.16 6.95 -16.13
CA PRO A 69 -0.68 5.81 -16.90
C PRO A 69 -0.76 6.06 -18.41
N HIS A 70 0.14 5.44 -19.17
CA HIS A 70 0.19 5.60 -20.62
C HIS A 70 -1.13 5.15 -21.28
N PRO A 71 -1.69 5.89 -22.25
CA PRO A 71 -3.00 5.60 -22.85
C PRO A 71 -3.02 4.41 -23.82
N ALA A 72 -1.89 3.71 -23.99
CA ALA A 72 -1.83 2.55 -24.87
C ALA A 72 -2.65 1.39 -24.28
N PRO A 73 -3.20 0.51 -25.13
CA PRO A 73 -3.84 -0.71 -24.65
C PRO A 73 -2.90 -1.50 -23.72
N PRO A 74 -3.41 -2.07 -22.61
CA PRO A 74 -2.61 -2.92 -21.74
C PRO A 74 -1.99 -4.08 -22.52
N ALA A 75 -0.70 -4.36 -22.27
CA ALA A 75 -0.02 -5.49 -22.88
C ALA A 75 -0.51 -6.85 -22.34
N LEU A 76 -1.12 -6.84 -21.17
CA LEU A 76 -1.67 -8.03 -20.51
C LEU A 76 -3.20 -7.96 -20.47
N PRO A 77 -3.90 -9.09 -20.67
CA PRO A 77 -5.34 -9.11 -20.53
C PRO A 77 -5.75 -8.84 -19.06
N PRO A 78 -6.95 -8.27 -18.85
CA PRO A 78 -7.52 -8.13 -17.51
C PRO A 78 -7.53 -9.47 -16.77
N GLY A 79 -7.14 -9.47 -15.49
CA GLY A 79 -7.12 -10.68 -14.67
C GLY A 79 -6.08 -11.73 -15.07
N SER A 80 -5.06 -11.38 -15.86
CA SER A 80 -3.97 -12.28 -16.28
C SER A 80 -3.25 -13.02 -15.14
N THR A 81 -3.23 -12.45 -13.92
CA THR A 81 -2.63 -13.04 -12.73
C THR A 81 -3.59 -13.91 -11.91
N GLY A 82 -4.86 -13.99 -12.30
CA GLY A 82 -5.88 -14.75 -11.58
C GLY A 82 -5.64 -16.27 -11.66
N PRO A 83 -6.22 -17.05 -10.73
CA PRO A 83 -6.00 -18.49 -10.65
C PRO A 83 -6.53 -19.25 -11.87
N LEU A 84 -7.51 -18.70 -12.60
CA LEU A 84 -8.02 -19.28 -13.85
C LEU A 84 -7.17 -18.95 -15.07
N ALA A 85 -6.57 -17.76 -15.12
CA ALA A 85 -5.76 -17.31 -16.26
C ALA A 85 -4.33 -17.87 -16.20
N SER A 86 -3.75 -17.90 -15.00
CA SER A 86 -2.37 -18.35 -14.76
C SER A 86 -2.28 -19.26 -13.53
N PRO A 87 -2.97 -20.42 -13.51
CA PRO A 87 -3.02 -21.31 -12.34
C PRO A 87 -1.63 -21.73 -11.85
N HIS A 88 -0.72 -21.96 -12.79
CA HIS A 88 0.66 -22.38 -12.56
C HIS A 88 1.52 -21.30 -11.88
N LEU A 89 1.19 -20.02 -12.04
CA LEU A 89 1.95 -18.89 -11.50
C LEU A 89 1.19 -18.17 -10.37
N PHE A 90 0.03 -18.68 -9.99
CA PHE A 90 -0.77 -18.06 -8.95
C PHE A 90 -0.10 -18.15 -7.57
N TRP A 91 0.49 -19.31 -7.27
CA TRP A 91 1.30 -19.53 -6.07
C TRP A 91 2.78 -19.48 -6.39
N GLY A 92 3.58 -18.76 -5.58
CA GLY A 92 5.02 -18.75 -5.74
C GLY A 92 5.76 -18.03 -4.63
N THR A 93 7.09 -18.07 -4.71
CA THR A 93 8.04 -17.46 -3.77
C THR A 93 8.27 -15.97 -4.08
N TYR A 94 7.19 -15.22 -4.33
CA TYR A 94 7.21 -13.84 -4.86
C TYR A 94 7.58 -12.76 -3.83
N ARG A 95 8.18 -13.14 -2.71
CA ARG A 95 8.65 -12.22 -1.66
C ARG A 95 10.17 -12.37 -1.48
N PRO A 96 10.98 -11.83 -2.41
CA PRO A 96 12.43 -12.04 -2.39
C PRO A 96 13.14 -11.40 -1.18
N HIS A 97 12.48 -10.48 -0.47
CA HIS A 97 13.01 -9.81 0.72
C HIS A 97 12.95 -10.66 1.99
N VAL A 98 12.26 -11.80 1.99
CA VAL A 98 12.25 -12.76 3.10
C VAL A 98 13.05 -14.01 2.74
N TYR A 99 13.69 -14.64 3.72
CA TYR A 99 14.52 -15.82 3.47
C TYR A 99 13.74 -16.94 2.80
N PHE A 100 12.54 -17.25 3.32
CA PHE A 100 11.66 -18.23 2.71
C PHE A 100 10.18 -17.89 2.99
N GLY A 101 9.37 -17.84 1.94
CA GLY A 101 7.95 -17.58 2.06
C GLY A 101 7.20 -17.57 0.73
N MET A 102 5.91 -17.84 0.81
CA MET A 102 4.89 -17.61 -0.21
C MET A 102 3.87 -16.62 0.40
N LYS A 103 2.55 -16.88 0.31
CA LYS A 103 1.56 -16.12 1.11
C LYS A 103 1.71 -16.44 2.61
N THR A 104 2.04 -17.69 2.97
CA THR A 104 2.60 -18.11 4.26
C THR A 104 4.10 -17.78 4.34
N ARG A 105 4.69 -17.73 5.54
CA ARG A 105 6.10 -17.31 5.71
C ARG A 105 6.80 -18.06 6.85
N LEU A 106 8.13 -18.11 6.78
CA LEU A 106 9.02 -18.74 7.76
C LEU A 106 9.89 -17.68 8.46
N MET A 107 9.99 -17.77 9.78
CA MET A 107 11.05 -17.14 10.58
C MET A 107 11.76 -18.23 11.39
N TRP A 108 13.00 -17.98 11.82
CA TRP A 108 13.68 -18.87 12.76
C TRP A 108 14.52 -18.10 13.77
N LEU A 109 14.78 -18.75 14.90
CA LEU A 109 15.55 -18.21 16.02
C LEU A 109 16.45 -19.30 16.58
N GLN A 110 17.75 -19.06 16.61
CA GLN A 110 18.66 -19.83 17.47
C GLN A 110 18.63 -19.23 18.88
N GLN A 111 18.25 -20.02 19.89
CA GLN A 111 18.25 -19.54 21.27
C GLN A 111 19.68 -19.60 21.85
N ARG A 112 20.17 -18.47 22.36
CA ARG A 112 21.49 -18.32 23.01
C ARG A 112 21.35 -17.66 24.38
N GLU A 113 22.35 -17.86 25.24
CA GLU A 113 22.50 -17.05 26.46
C GLU A 113 22.65 -15.56 26.07
N GLY A 114 21.81 -14.70 26.63
CA GLY A 114 21.77 -13.26 26.30
C GLY A 114 20.74 -12.86 25.24
N GLY A 115 19.97 -13.81 24.67
CA GLY A 115 18.93 -13.58 23.67
C GLY A 115 19.25 -14.22 22.32
N GLY A 116 18.21 -14.54 21.53
CA GLY A 116 18.37 -15.13 20.20
C GLY A 116 18.24 -14.13 19.05
N ALA A 117 18.91 -14.39 17.93
CA ALA A 117 18.76 -13.61 16.70
C ALA A 117 17.59 -14.14 15.84
N LEU A 118 16.44 -13.45 15.85
CA LEU A 118 15.29 -13.78 15.03
C LEU A 118 15.58 -13.40 13.57
N ARG A 119 15.65 -14.39 12.69
CA ARG A 119 15.84 -14.22 11.24
C ARG A 119 14.50 -14.25 10.51
N HIS A 120 14.31 -13.32 9.58
CA HIS A 120 13.10 -13.25 8.75
C HIS A 120 13.37 -12.60 7.39
N THR A 121 13.80 -11.34 7.38
CA THR A 121 14.18 -10.60 6.17
C THR A 121 15.64 -10.84 5.82
N CYS A 122 15.96 -10.77 4.53
CA CYS A 122 17.30 -10.98 4.00
C CYS A 122 18.22 -9.78 4.28
N GLU A 123 18.53 -9.52 5.56
CA GLU A 123 19.38 -8.40 5.95
C GLU A 123 20.86 -8.76 5.76
N GLN A 124 21.62 -7.91 5.07
CA GLN A 124 23.06 -8.14 4.90
C GLN A 124 23.80 -8.12 6.24
N SER A 125 23.29 -7.37 7.22
CA SER A 125 23.81 -7.32 8.58
C SER A 125 23.60 -8.60 9.38
N ASP A 126 22.83 -9.57 8.87
CA ASP A 126 22.59 -10.82 9.59
C ASP A 126 23.85 -11.70 9.71
N GLY A 127 24.85 -11.50 8.84
CA GLY A 127 26.12 -12.22 8.91
C GLY A 127 26.03 -13.70 8.50
N LEU A 128 24.99 -14.09 7.75
CA LEU A 128 24.88 -15.45 7.22
C LEU A 128 26.07 -15.76 6.30
N SER A 129 26.67 -16.94 6.50
CA SER A 129 27.81 -17.37 5.68
C SER A 129 27.44 -17.61 4.21
N ARG A 130 26.22 -18.10 3.96
CA ARG A 130 25.66 -18.32 2.63
C ARG A 130 24.15 -18.55 2.73
N TYR A 131 23.39 -18.06 1.76
CA TYR A 131 22.04 -18.54 1.51
C TYR A 131 21.72 -18.46 0.01
N GLY A 132 20.80 -19.28 -0.47
CA GLY A 132 20.31 -19.19 -1.85
C GLY A 132 19.66 -20.47 -2.36
N TRP A 133 18.96 -20.33 -3.49
CA TRP A 133 18.37 -21.45 -4.20
C TRP A 133 19.46 -22.33 -4.83
N ARG A 134 19.43 -23.62 -4.51
CA ARG A 134 20.22 -24.66 -5.18
C ARG A 134 19.52 -25.13 -6.45
N MET A 135 18.20 -25.21 -6.40
CA MET A 135 17.32 -25.52 -7.51
C MET A 135 16.05 -24.67 -7.38
N HIS A 136 15.58 -24.07 -8.46
CA HIS A 136 14.30 -23.36 -8.51
C HIS A 136 13.89 -23.26 -9.97
N ASP A 137 12.73 -23.81 -10.33
CA ASP A 137 12.25 -23.80 -11.73
C ASP A 137 11.41 -22.56 -12.06
N GLY A 138 11.06 -21.77 -11.04
CA GLY A 138 10.21 -20.58 -11.18
C GLY A 138 8.71 -20.89 -11.12
N GLU A 139 8.35 -22.17 -11.04
CA GLU A 139 6.99 -22.64 -11.13
C GLU A 139 6.70 -23.71 -10.08
N SER A 140 7.11 -24.96 -10.28
CA SER A 140 6.60 -26.11 -9.55
C SER A 140 7.37 -26.47 -8.28
N PHE A 141 8.66 -26.17 -8.18
CA PHE A 141 9.46 -26.58 -7.03
C PHE A 141 10.68 -25.68 -6.77
N GLY A 142 11.23 -25.80 -5.57
CA GLY A 142 12.51 -25.22 -5.24
C GLY A 142 13.16 -25.83 -4.02
N VAL A 143 14.48 -25.78 -4.00
CA VAL A 143 15.35 -26.20 -2.90
C VAL A 143 16.33 -25.08 -2.61
N GLN A 144 16.25 -24.52 -1.41
CA GLN A 144 17.14 -23.48 -0.91
C GLN A 144 17.92 -24.02 0.29
N GLU A 145 19.15 -23.52 0.41
CA GLU A 145 20.05 -23.81 1.52
C GLU A 145 20.45 -22.50 2.18
N ILE A 146 20.44 -22.46 3.51
CA ILE A 146 20.76 -21.31 4.34
C ILE A 146 21.75 -21.77 5.41
N ARG A 147 22.89 -21.10 5.53
CA ARG A 147 23.96 -21.41 6.48
C ARG A 147 24.18 -20.27 7.46
N ASP A 148 23.79 -20.50 8.71
CA ASP A 148 23.76 -19.51 9.80
C ASP A 148 24.59 -20.04 10.98
N GLU A 149 25.83 -19.58 11.10
CA GLU A 149 26.73 -19.88 12.24
C GLU A 149 26.84 -21.38 12.59
N GLY A 150 26.94 -22.25 11.57
CA GLY A 150 27.07 -23.70 11.73
C GLY A 150 25.73 -24.47 11.69
N LEU A 151 24.59 -23.78 11.72
CA LEU A 151 23.28 -24.35 11.36
C LEU A 151 23.13 -24.35 9.84
N VAL A 152 22.69 -25.49 9.31
CA VAL A 152 22.26 -25.62 7.92
C VAL A 152 20.75 -25.83 7.90
N LEU A 153 20.03 -24.86 7.34
CA LEU A 153 18.61 -24.96 7.04
C LEU A 153 18.43 -25.27 5.55
N LYS A 154 17.69 -26.33 5.26
CA LYS A 154 17.22 -26.67 3.91
C LYS A 154 15.73 -26.39 3.83
N THR A 155 15.33 -25.48 2.95
CA THR A 155 13.95 -25.10 2.71
C THR A 155 13.53 -25.59 1.34
N GLU A 156 12.49 -26.41 1.30
CA GLU A 156 12.03 -27.07 0.08
C GLU A 156 10.54 -26.81 -0.11
N PHE A 157 10.11 -26.61 -1.34
CA PHE A 157 8.69 -26.58 -1.67
C PHE A 157 8.40 -27.36 -2.95
N VAL A 158 7.16 -27.85 -3.02
CA VAL A 158 6.57 -28.43 -4.22
C VAL A 158 5.13 -27.95 -4.35
N LYS A 159 4.70 -27.67 -5.58
CA LYS A 159 3.32 -27.33 -5.90
C LYS A 159 2.66 -28.49 -6.64
N ARG A 160 1.38 -28.71 -6.37
CA ARG A 160 0.53 -29.66 -7.07
C ARG A 160 -0.62 -28.87 -7.71
N PRO A 161 -0.68 -28.79 -9.06
CA PRO A 161 -1.82 -28.19 -9.74
C PRO A 161 -3.14 -28.89 -9.39
N GLY A 162 -4.23 -28.14 -9.33
CA GLY A 162 -5.56 -28.69 -9.07
C GLY A 162 -6.60 -27.62 -8.72
N GLY A 163 -7.87 -27.97 -8.86
CA GLY A 163 -8.99 -27.07 -8.57
C GLY A 163 -8.99 -25.78 -9.42
N GLU A 164 -9.73 -24.78 -8.96
CA GLU A 164 -9.92 -23.49 -9.65
C GLU A 164 -9.19 -22.32 -8.95
N HIS A 165 -8.41 -22.61 -7.91
CA HIS A 165 -7.77 -21.62 -7.02
C HIS A 165 -6.24 -21.78 -6.96
N GLY A 166 -5.63 -22.30 -8.04
CA GLY A 166 -4.17 -22.42 -8.19
C GLY A 166 -3.51 -23.65 -7.56
N GLY A 167 -4.29 -24.61 -7.07
CA GLY A 167 -3.78 -25.89 -6.54
C GLY A 167 -3.24 -25.83 -5.12
N ASP A 168 -2.48 -26.87 -4.78
CA ASP A 168 -1.91 -27.10 -3.46
C ASP A 168 -0.39 -26.87 -3.47
N TRP A 169 0.18 -26.66 -2.30
CA TRP A 169 1.63 -26.63 -2.11
C TRP A 169 2.02 -27.24 -0.78
N SER A 170 3.28 -27.68 -0.67
CA SER A 170 3.83 -28.25 0.56
C SER A 170 5.25 -27.77 0.76
N TRP A 171 5.60 -27.52 2.02
CA TRP A 171 6.94 -27.13 2.42
C TRP A 171 7.58 -28.21 3.28
N ARG A 172 8.89 -28.33 3.16
CA ARG A 172 9.72 -29.08 4.10
C ARG A 172 10.87 -28.18 4.54
N VAL A 173 11.08 -28.11 5.85
CA VAL A 173 12.20 -27.37 6.45
C VAL A 173 13.01 -28.36 7.27
N THR A 174 14.23 -28.62 6.83
CA THR A 174 15.16 -29.51 7.52
C THR A 174 16.27 -28.68 8.16
N ALA A 175 16.55 -28.95 9.44
CA ALA A 175 17.59 -28.28 10.20
C ALA A 175 18.66 -29.30 10.62
N ALA A 176 19.92 -29.01 10.33
CA ALA A 176 21.05 -29.85 10.68
C ALA A 176 22.19 -29.01 11.26
N GLY A 177 22.85 -29.53 12.30
CA GLY A 177 23.91 -28.82 13.02
C GLY A 177 23.40 -27.61 13.81
N GLY A 178 24.31 -26.70 14.11
CA GLY A 178 24.05 -25.51 14.92
C GLY A 178 24.91 -25.46 16.18
N PRO A 179 25.26 -24.26 16.67
CA PRO A 179 26.07 -24.08 17.87
C PRO A 179 25.27 -24.30 19.16
N THR A 180 23.93 -24.32 19.07
CA THR A 180 23.02 -24.45 20.19
C THR A 180 22.18 -25.72 20.05
N PRO A 181 21.80 -26.37 21.18
CA PRO A 181 20.98 -27.57 21.13
C PRO A 181 19.51 -27.27 20.77
N LEU A 182 19.08 -26.01 20.82
CA LEU A 182 17.69 -25.60 20.64
C LEU A 182 17.53 -24.59 19.50
N LEU A 183 16.67 -24.96 18.56
CA LEU A 183 16.24 -24.17 17.41
C LEU A 183 14.72 -23.97 17.47
N SER A 184 14.28 -22.73 17.39
CA SER A 184 12.87 -22.38 17.30
C SER A 184 12.52 -21.99 15.86
N LEU A 185 11.60 -22.73 15.24
CA LEU A 185 11.05 -22.43 13.92
C LEU A 185 9.67 -21.80 14.08
N PHE A 186 9.41 -20.72 13.34
CA PHE A 186 8.14 -20.00 13.38
C PHE A 186 7.50 -20.05 12.00
N PHE A 187 6.33 -20.68 11.92
CA PHE A 187 5.51 -20.67 10.72
C PHE A 187 4.31 -19.76 10.97
N TYR A 188 4.02 -18.88 10.03
CA TYR A 188 2.89 -17.98 10.20
C TYR A 188 2.13 -17.75 8.89
N VAL A 189 0.87 -17.37 9.08
CA VAL A 189 -0.08 -17.01 8.03
C VAL A 189 -0.75 -15.71 8.43
N ALA A 190 -0.97 -14.83 7.46
CA ALA A 190 -1.72 -13.60 7.64
C ALA A 190 -2.54 -13.36 6.38
N THR A 191 -3.77 -12.87 6.56
CA THR A 191 -4.62 -12.37 5.48
C THR A 191 -4.42 -10.87 5.29
N ASP A 192 -4.58 -10.42 4.05
CA ASP A 192 -4.55 -9.04 3.62
C ASP A 192 -5.95 -8.43 3.74
N GLU A 193 -6.35 -8.10 4.97
CA GLU A 193 -7.62 -7.42 5.35
C GLU A 193 -8.94 -8.11 4.99
N GLN A 194 -9.01 -8.84 3.88
CA GLN A 194 -10.15 -9.64 3.43
C GLN A 194 -9.92 -11.13 3.73
N GLY A 195 -10.90 -11.74 4.39
CA GLY A 195 -10.92 -13.17 4.69
C GLY A 195 -10.85 -13.50 6.17
N THR A 196 -11.03 -14.78 6.48
CA THR A 196 -11.02 -15.29 7.85
C THR A 196 -9.97 -16.38 8.01
N LEU A 197 -9.35 -16.43 9.19
CA LEU A 197 -8.47 -17.50 9.63
C LEU A 197 -9.02 -18.05 10.93
N ARG A 198 -9.10 -19.37 11.03
CA ARG A 198 -9.55 -20.07 12.24
C ARG A 198 -8.49 -21.11 12.61
N PRO A 199 -7.76 -20.92 13.73
CA PRO A 199 -6.78 -21.87 14.19
C PRO A 199 -7.46 -23.12 14.75
N ARG A 200 -6.85 -24.29 14.54
CA ARG A 200 -7.20 -25.55 15.18
C ARG A 200 -6.02 -26.01 16.03
N LEU A 201 -6.18 -25.92 17.33
CA LEU A 201 -5.18 -26.34 18.30
C LEU A 201 -5.38 -27.80 18.69
N ASP A 202 -4.28 -28.52 18.87
CA ASP A 202 -4.18 -29.83 19.47
C ASP A 202 -3.55 -29.69 20.86
N ASN A 203 -4.14 -30.34 21.87
CA ASN A 203 -3.74 -30.25 23.28
C ASN A 203 -3.59 -28.81 23.82
N GLY A 204 -4.28 -27.83 23.24
CA GLY A 204 -4.33 -26.44 23.69
C GLY A 204 -3.12 -25.56 23.32
N THR A 205 -1.99 -26.13 22.90
CA THR A 205 -0.75 -25.36 22.60
C THR A 205 -0.21 -25.58 21.18
N ARG A 206 -0.48 -26.74 20.58
CA ARG A 206 0.04 -27.09 19.26
C ARG A 206 -0.93 -26.66 18.17
N LEU A 207 -0.52 -25.72 17.33
CA LEU A 207 -1.29 -25.38 16.13
C LEU A 207 -1.22 -26.52 15.11
N ALA A 208 -2.29 -27.31 14.99
CA ALA A 208 -2.33 -28.44 14.08
C ALA A 208 -2.75 -28.02 12.67
N ALA A 209 -3.69 -27.08 12.56
CA ALA A 209 -4.13 -26.55 11.28
C ALA A 209 -4.66 -25.12 11.42
N VAL A 210 -4.73 -24.41 10.31
CA VAL A 210 -5.48 -23.15 10.16
C VAL A 210 -6.40 -23.31 8.97
N THR A 211 -7.72 -23.24 9.20
CA THR A 211 -8.70 -23.17 8.12
C THR A 211 -8.99 -21.72 7.81
N GLY A 212 -9.06 -21.35 6.54
CA GLY A 212 -9.38 -19.99 6.15
C GLY A 212 -10.28 -19.89 4.93
N THR A 213 -10.78 -18.68 4.71
CA THR A 213 -11.55 -18.33 3.52
C THR A 213 -11.13 -16.96 3.03
N THR A 214 -10.92 -16.80 1.72
CA THR A 214 -10.78 -15.50 1.05
C THR A 214 -11.59 -15.49 -0.24
N GLU A 215 -11.84 -14.31 -0.81
CA GLU A 215 -12.53 -14.17 -2.09
C GLU A 215 -11.79 -14.88 -3.23
N GLU A 216 -10.47 -14.70 -3.30
CA GLU A 216 -9.64 -15.31 -4.38
C GLU A 216 -9.35 -16.80 -4.21
N LEU A 217 -9.27 -17.32 -2.97
CA LEU A 217 -8.85 -18.71 -2.69
C LEU A 217 -10.03 -19.63 -2.38
N GLY A 218 -11.22 -19.08 -2.17
CA GLY A 218 -12.29 -19.82 -1.52
C GLY A 218 -11.85 -20.35 -0.16
N ARG A 219 -12.25 -21.58 0.17
CA ARG A 219 -11.90 -22.25 1.42
C ARG A 219 -10.60 -23.02 1.29
N PHE A 220 -9.66 -22.79 2.21
CA PHE A 220 -8.37 -23.47 2.26
C PHE A 220 -8.05 -23.96 3.68
N THR A 221 -7.10 -24.90 3.77
CA THR A 221 -6.59 -25.43 5.04
C THR A 221 -5.07 -25.51 4.97
N LEU A 222 -4.39 -24.91 5.94
CA LEU A 222 -2.97 -25.09 6.20
C LEU A 222 -2.80 -26.10 7.32
N THR A 223 -1.93 -27.09 7.16
CA THR A 223 -1.68 -28.13 8.16
C THR A 223 -0.22 -28.11 8.60
N PHE A 224 0.02 -28.17 9.90
CA PHE A 224 1.36 -28.19 10.49
C PHE A 224 1.64 -29.57 11.09
N LEU A 225 2.49 -30.33 10.41
CA LEU A 225 2.85 -31.68 10.82
C LEU A 225 3.86 -31.66 11.97
N PRO A 226 3.85 -32.69 12.85
CA PRO A 226 4.88 -32.82 13.87
C PRO A 226 6.26 -33.00 13.22
N PRO A 227 7.34 -32.53 13.85
CA PRO A 227 8.68 -32.72 13.32
C PRO A 227 9.09 -34.20 13.42
N THR A 228 9.85 -34.65 12.44
CA THR A 228 10.41 -36.00 12.35
C THR A 228 11.92 -35.94 12.28
N THR A 229 12.57 -37.10 12.38
CA THR A 229 13.96 -37.28 11.93
C THR A 229 14.05 -37.11 10.41
N GLU A 230 15.28 -36.99 9.89
CA GLU A 230 15.48 -36.81 8.44
C GLU A 230 14.97 -37.99 7.61
N SER A 231 15.00 -39.22 8.16
CA SER A 231 14.40 -40.40 7.51
C SER A 231 12.87 -40.32 7.41
N GLY A 232 12.23 -39.46 8.21
CA GLY A 232 10.79 -39.23 8.20
C GLY A 232 9.97 -40.27 8.97
N GLU A 233 10.62 -41.27 9.55
CA GLU A 233 9.96 -42.42 10.19
C GLU A 233 9.71 -42.18 11.68
N ASP A 234 10.62 -41.50 12.37
CA ASP A 234 10.55 -41.32 13.82
C ASP A 234 10.11 -39.90 14.21
N PRO A 235 9.10 -39.75 15.09
CA PRO A 235 8.70 -38.46 15.61
C PRO A 235 9.81 -37.88 16.50
N LYS A 236 10.11 -36.59 16.32
CA LYS A 236 11.05 -35.87 17.18
C LYS A 236 10.27 -35.11 18.25
N TYR A 237 10.73 -35.16 19.49
CA TYR A 237 10.16 -34.34 20.55
C TYR A 237 10.32 -32.85 20.20
N ALA A 238 9.24 -32.08 20.34
CA ALA A 238 9.22 -30.64 20.13
C ALA A 238 8.26 -29.97 21.09
N SER A 239 8.63 -28.76 21.51
CA SER A 239 7.74 -27.86 22.25
C SER A 239 6.97 -26.97 21.27
N TYR A 240 5.71 -26.69 21.58
CA TYR A 240 4.82 -25.90 20.73
C TYR A 240 4.33 -24.68 21.49
N ASN A 241 4.39 -23.53 20.82
CA ASN A 241 3.81 -22.28 21.28
C ASN A 241 2.97 -21.69 20.15
N TYR A 242 1.91 -20.99 20.51
CA TYR A 242 0.98 -20.39 19.57
C TYR A 242 0.77 -18.90 19.91
N LEU A 243 0.71 -18.06 18.87
CA LEU A 243 0.41 -16.65 18.99
C LEU A 243 -0.66 -16.29 17.95
N GLU A 244 -1.75 -15.72 18.45
CA GLU A 244 -2.76 -15.04 17.63
C GLU A 244 -2.74 -13.56 17.99
N ALA A 245 -2.55 -12.69 16.99
CA ALA A 245 -2.50 -11.26 17.22
C ALA A 245 -3.01 -10.48 16.01
N PRO A 246 -3.73 -9.36 16.22
CA PRO A 246 -4.07 -8.46 15.14
C PRO A 246 -2.78 -7.84 14.58
N SER A 247 -2.64 -7.83 13.26
CA SER A 247 -1.50 -7.21 12.59
C SER A 247 -1.92 -5.91 11.90
N PRO A 248 -1.35 -4.75 12.27
CA PRO A 248 -1.57 -3.49 11.55
C PRO A 248 -0.88 -3.44 10.19
N GLY A 249 -0.17 -4.51 9.80
CA GLY A 249 0.48 -4.61 8.49
C GLY A 249 1.57 -5.68 8.46
N LEU A 250 1.71 -6.32 7.30
CA LEU A 250 2.66 -7.42 7.08
C LEU A 250 4.13 -7.07 7.40
N HIS A 251 4.49 -5.79 7.32
CA HIS A 251 5.84 -5.27 7.60
C HIS A 251 6.16 -5.22 9.11
N ARG A 252 5.15 -5.25 9.99
CA ARG A 252 5.33 -5.19 11.45
C ARG A 252 5.38 -6.56 12.12
N LEU A 253 5.25 -7.64 11.35
CA LEU A 253 5.15 -8.99 11.90
C LEU A 253 6.43 -9.42 12.63
N THR A 254 7.61 -9.06 12.12
CA THR A 254 8.88 -9.35 12.82
C THR A 254 8.91 -8.71 14.20
N GLU A 255 8.54 -7.43 14.30
CA GLU A 255 8.51 -6.68 15.57
C GLU A 255 7.43 -7.20 16.52
N LEU A 256 6.26 -7.57 15.98
CA LEU A 256 5.19 -8.18 16.77
C LEU A 256 5.65 -9.49 17.40
N VAL A 257 6.27 -10.38 16.61
CA VAL A 257 6.81 -11.65 17.12
C VAL A 257 7.90 -11.36 18.13
N ARG A 258 8.87 -10.49 17.81
CA ARG A 258 9.96 -10.10 18.73
C ARG A 258 9.44 -9.55 20.06
N GLY A 259 8.43 -8.69 20.05
CA GLY A 259 7.81 -8.13 21.26
C GLY A 259 7.02 -9.17 22.06
N SER A 260 6.44 -10.19 21.41
CA SER A 260 5.74 -11.28 22.08
C SER A 260 6.69 -12.29 22.75
N LEU A 261 7.93 -12.38 22.26
CA LEU A 261 9.00 -13.19 22.83
C LEU A 261 9.52 -12.55 24.12
N SER A 262 8.70 -12.53 25.17
CA SER A 262 9.12 -12.14 26.51
C SER A 262 10.09 -13.17 27.13
N ASN A 263 10.84 -12.79 28.17
CA ASN A 263 11.74 -13.63 29.00
C ASN A 263 11.05 -14.85 29.68
N ARG A 264 9.87 -15.27 29.24
CA ARG A 264 9.12 -16.44 29.72
C ARG A 264 9.44 -17.74 28.98
N PHE A 265 10.25 -17.69 27.92
CA PHE A 265 10.74 -18.86 27.20
C PHE A 265 12.26 -19.11 27.35
N PRO A 266 12.89 -18.91 28.52
CA PRO A 266 14.29 -19.28 28.68
C PRO A 266 14.40 -20.80 28.65
N TRP A 267 15.42 -21.29 27.94
CA TRP A 267 15.85 -22.68 28.07
C TRP A 267 16.25 -22.91 29.52
N GLN A 268 15.44 -23.64 30.27
CA GLN A 268 15.91 -24.26 31.50
C GLN A 268 16.61 -25.54 31.06
N GLY A 269 17.93 -25.60 31.26
CA GLY A 269 18.69 -26.81 30.97
C GLY A 269 18.11 -28.04 31.67
N TRP A 270 18.56 -29.21 31.23
CA TRP A 270 18.20 -30.48 31.88
C TRP A 270 18.72 -30.45 33.33
N GLY A 271 17.89 -29.99 34.29
CA GLY A 271 18.24 -29.88 35.71
C GLY A 271 17.60 -28.75 36.55
N GLY A 272 16.68 -27.94 36.03
CA GLY A 272 15.98 -26.93 36.87
C GLY A 272 14.76 -27.48 37.62
N PRO A 273 14.53 -27.12 38.90
CA PRO A 273 13.39 -27.63 39.68
C PRO A 273 12.06 -27.00 39.26
N ALA A 274 11.00 -27.80 39.42
CA ALA A 274 9.61 -27.53 39.03
C ALA A 274 9.01 -26.23 39.61
#